data_AF-A0A2A9PEM7-F1
#
_entry.id   AF-A0A2A9PEM7-F1
#
_cell.length_a   1.000
_cell.length_b   1.000
_cell.length_c   1.000
_cell.angle_alpha   90.00
_cell.angle_beta   90.00
_cell.angle_gamma   90.00
#
_symmetry.space_group_name_H-M   'P 1'
#
loop_
_entity.id
_entity.type
_entity.pdbx_description
1 polymer ?
#
loop_
_entity_poly.entity_id
_entity_poly.type
_entity_poly.pdbx_seq_one_letter_code
_entity_poly.pdbx_strand_id
1 'polypeptide(L)'
;MHKWLVSSCLALLIGAASANPKCGKNAWIHWTVENSGSDKYDVKVKVDSGKGSGDITSDTVVKAFTDCANRRQKCGGELGTVITCNHSPDTHPGNGAGGHGNIEFDCSDGPYTCYDFSWNT
;
A
#
# COMPACT_ATOMS: atom_id res chain seq x y z
N MET A 1 44.93 28.79 -37.87
CA MET A 1 44.55 27.36 -37.73
C MET A 1 43.82 27.23 -36.40
N HIS A 2 42.52 26.91 -36.46
CA HIS A 2 41.57 26.96 -35.35
C HIS A 2 41.79 25.78 -34.39
N LYS A 3 41.97 26.04 -33.09
CA LYS A 3 41.92 25.02 -32.04
C LYS A 3 40.51 25.00 -31.45
N TRP A 4 39.87 23.84 -31.58
CA TRP A 4 38.49 23.59 -31.19
C TRP A 4 38.34 23.58 -29.66
N LEU A 5 37.31 24.31 -29.20
CA LEU A 5 36.71 24.18 -27.88
C LEU A 5 36.10 22.78 -27.76
N VAL A 6 36.52 22.00 -26.78
CA VAL A 6 35.72 20.87 -26.28
C VAL A 6 35.23 21.29 -24.91
N SER A 7 34.15 22.06 -24.90
CA SER A 7 33.38 22.33 -23.69
C SER A 7 32.61 21.05 -23.38
N SER A 8 33.09 20.29 -22.40
CA SER A 8 32.37 19.15 -21.83
C SER A 8 31.08 19.65 -21.20
N CYS A 9 29.98 19.63 -21.97
CA CYS A 9 28.63 19.69 -21.42
C CYS A 9 28.43 18.44 -20.56
N LEU A 10 28.69 18.58 -19.27
CA LEU A 10 28.30 17.63 -18.25
C LEU A 10 26.78 17.54 -18.26
N ALA A 11 26.24 16.53 -18.93
CA ALA A 11 24.82 16.22 -18.91
C ALA A 11 24.44 15.78 -17.50
N LEU A 12 23.95 16.73 -16.70
CA LEU A 12 23.18 16.44 -15.49
C LEU A 12 21.88 15.78 -15.95
N LEU A 13 21.91 14.46 -16.14
CA LEU A 13 20.74 13.61 -16.06
C LEU A 13 20.24 13.69 -14.62
N ILE A 14 19.53 14.77 -14.31
CA ILE A 14 18.60 14.80 -13.18
C ILE A 14 17.52 13.82 -13.62
N GLY A 15 17.72 12.54 -13.30
CA GLY A 15 16.64 11.58 -13.27
C GLY A 15 15.58 12.22 -12.40
N ALA A 16 14.52 12.72 -13.02
CA ALA A 16 13.33 13.12 -12.32
C ALA A 16 12.76 11.82 -11.75
N ALA A 17 13.28 11.40 -10.60
CA ALA A 17 12.54 10.56 -9.70
C ALA A 17 11.21 11.28 -9.56
N SER A 18 10.14 10.69 -10.10
CA SER A 18 8.81 11.24 -9.97
C SER A 18 8.55 11.25 -8.48
N ALA A 19 8.80 12.39 -7.82
CA ALA A 19 8.74 12.48 -6.38
C ALA A 19 7.33 12.07 -5.98
N ASN A 20 7.21 10.92 -5.34
CA ASN A 20 5.93 10.41 -4.87
C ASN A 20 5.29 11.53 -4.04
N PRO A 21 4.11 12.07 -4.42
CA PRO A 21 3.50 13.20 -3.70
C PRO A 21 3.11 12.83 -2.26
N LYS A 22 3.19 11.53 -1.92
CA LYS A 22 2.97 10.98 -0.58
C LYS A 22 4.30 10.67 0.14
N CYS A 23 5.46 11.00 -0.43
CA CYS A 23 6.77 10.82 0.17
C CYS A 23 6.82 11.31 1.63
N GLY A 24 7.28 10.45 2.53
CA GLY A 24 7.41 10.74 3.95
C GLY A 24 6.08 10.89 4.71
N LYS A 25 4.97 10.44 4.10
CA LYS A 25 3.66 10.25 4.73
C LYS A 25 3.47 8.78 5.10
N ASN A 26 2.56 8.53 6.03
CA ASN A 26 2.16 7.18 6.38
C ASN A 26 0.68 7.12 6.77
N ALA A 27 0.12 5.91 6.72
CA ALA A 27 -1.22 5.59 7.18
C ALA A 27 -1.19 4.36 8.07
N TRP A 28 -1.60 4.55 9.33
CA TRP A 28 -2.03 3.44 10.17
C TRP A 28 -3.44 3.07 9.79
N ILE A 29 -3.63 1.79 9.46
CA ILE A 29 -4.91 1.24 9.07
C ILE A 29 -5.36 0.17 10.04
N HIS A 30 -6.67 0.07 10.19
CA HIS A 30 -7.34 -1.05 10.83
C HIS A 30 -8.29 -1.69 9.84
N TRP A 31 -8.42 -3.00 9.92
CA TRP A 31 -9.34 -3.75 9.07
C TRP A 31 -10.20 -4.72 9.87
N THR A 32 -11.39 -5.00 9.35
CA THR A 32 -12.36 -5.88 10.00
C THR A 32 -13.04 -6.74 8.95
N VAL A 33 -13.22 -8.02 9.26
CA VAL A 33 -13.99 -8.97 8.46
C VAL A 33 -15.47 -8.70 8.69
N GLU A 34 -16.15 -8.21 7.66
CA GLU A 34 -17.57 -7.90 7.72
C GLU A 34 -18.42 -9.12 7.32
N ASN A 35 -17.88 -9.99 6.45
CA ASN A 35 -18.57 -11.17 5.97
C ASN A 35 -17.58 -12.31 5.69
N SER A 36 -17.71 -13.41 6.42
CA SER A 36 -16.94 -14.65 6.22
C SER A 36 -17.83 -15.70 5.57
N GLY A 37 -17.55 -15.99 4.30
CA GLY A 37 -18.11 -17.13 3.58
C GLY A 37 -17.28 -18.40 3.78
N SER A 38 -17.63 -19.45 3.02
CA SER A 38 -16.95 -20.76 3.08
C SER A 38 -15.63 -20.84 2.29
N ASP A 39 -15.43 -19.93 1.33
CA ASP A 39 -14.30 -19.92 0.40
C ASP A 39 -13.60 -18.54 0.31
N LYS A 40 -14.23 -17.52 0.88
CA LYS A 40 -13.80 -16.13 0.83
C LYS A 40 -14.30 -15.35 2.03
N TYR A 41 -13.65 -14.22 2.30
CA TYR A 41 -14.11 -13.26 3.30
C TYR A 41 -13.91 -11.83 2.81
N ASP A 42 -14.76 -10.94 3.29
CA ASP A 42 -14.81 -9.53 2.92
C ASP A 42 -14.28 -8.67 4.05
N VAL A 43 -13.32 -7.81 3.70
CA VAL A 43 -12.62 -6.94 4.64
C VAL A 43 -12.94 -5.49 4.36
N LYS A 44 -13.26 -4.76 5.43
CA LYS A 44 -13.38 -3.30 5.44
C LYS A 44 -12.12 -2.70 6.03
N VAL A 45 -11.47 -1.81 5.30
CA VAL A 45 -10.24 -1.11 5.73
C VAL A 45 -10.56 0.34 6.07
N LYS A 46 -10.00 0.84 7.18
CA LYS A 46 -10.11 2.23 7.62
C LYS A 46 -8.73 2.77 7.93
N VAL A 47 -8.53 4.06 7.70
CA VAL A 47 -7.35 4.80 8.14
C VAL A 47 -7.65 5.39 9.50
N ASP A 48 -6.83 5.07 10.50
CA ASP A 48 -7.00 5.54 11.88
C ASP A 48 -6.13 6.75 12.19
N SER A 49 -4.88 6.73 11.72
CA SER A 49 -3.91 7.80 11.98
C SER A 49 -2.77 7.79 10.95
N GLY A 50 -1.76 8.64 11.17
CA GLY A 50 -0.58 8.72 10.31
C GLY A 50 -0.31 10.13 9.81
N LYS A 51 0.95 10.41 9.51
CA LYS A 51 1.41 11.71 9.02
C LYS A 51 0.90 11.93 7.61
N GLY A 52 0.09 12.98 7.43
CA GLY A 52 -0.49 13.31 6.12
C GLY A 52 -1.49 12.27 5.62
N SER A 53 -2.07 11.48 6.54
CA SER A 53 -2.98 10.38 6.19
C SER A 53 -4.27 10.86 5.52
N GLY A 54 -4.72 12.08 5.83
CA GLY A 54 -5.85 12.73 5.17
C GLY A 54 -5.65 13.01 3.67
N ASP A 55 -4.40 13.02 3.19
CA ASP A 55 -4.07 13.23 1.78
C ASP A 55 -3.95 11.90 1.00
N ILE A 56 -4.16 10.76 1.68
CA ILE A 56 -4.03 9.42 1.10
C ILE A 56 -5.43 8.96 0.69
N THR A 57 -5.65 8.80 -0.62
CA THR A 57 -6.94 8.37 -1.15
C THR A 57 -7.26 6.95 -0.70
N SER A 58 -8.56 6.66 -0.48
CA SER A 58 -9.03 5.31 -0.16
C SER A 58 -8.54 4.27 -1.15
N ASP A 59 -8.50 4.59 -2.45
CA ASP A 59 -7.96 3.68 -3.48
C ASP A 59 -6.48 3.35 -3.26
N THR A 60 -5.69 4.32 -2.81
CA THR A 60 -4.27 4.09 -2.49
C THR A 60 -4.15 3.14 -1.30
N VAL A 61 -4.98 3.33 -0.27
CA VAL A 61 -5.00 2.50 0.93
C VAL A 61 -5.45 1.07 0.59
N VAL A 62 -6.50 0.92 -0.22
CA VAL A 62 -7.03 -0.37 -0.66
C VAL A 62 -5.99 -1.11 -1.49
N LYS A 63 -5.31 -0.41 -2.42
CA LYS A 63 -4.24 -1.02 -3.23
C LYS A 63 -3.07 -1.48 -2.35
N ALA A 64 -2.63 -0.62 -1.43
CA ALA A 64 -1.54 -0.96 -0.52
C ALA A 64 -1.89 -2.12 0.42
N PHE A 65 -3.09 -2.10 1.01
CA PHE A 65 -3.60 -3.23 1.79
C PHE A 65 -3.64 -4.50 0.94
N THR A 66 -4.20 -4.43 -0.26
CA THR A 66 -4.30 -5.57 -1.19
C THR A 66 -2.93 -6.14 -1.50
N ASP A 67 -1.92 -5.32 -1.82
CA ASP A 67 -0.56 -5.79 -2.11
C ASP A 67 0.11 -6.43 -0.88
N CYS A 68 -0.08 -5.84 0.30
CA CYS A 68 0.56 -6.27 1.53
C CYS A 68 -0.12 -7.48 2.17
N ALA A 69 -1.46 -7.55 2.08
CA ALA A 69 -2.25 -8.71 2.44
C ALA A 69 -2.10 -9.83 1.40
N ASN A 70 -1.96 -9.55 0.10
CA ASN A 70 -1.70 -10.57 -0.94
C ASN A 70 -0.44 -11.38 -0.67
N ARG A 71 0.62 -10.71 -0.20
CA ARG A 71 1.87 -11.40 0.21
C ARG A 71 1.66 -12.40 1.35
N ARG A 72 0.57 -12.28 2.12
CA ARG A 72 0.33 -13.10 3.32
C ARG A 72 -0.93 -13.98 3.24
N GLN A 73 -1.95 -13.60 2.48
CA GLN A 73 -3.33 -14.13 2.54
C GLN A 73 -4.08 -14.09 1.19
N LYS A 74 -3.43 -13.75 0.06
CA LYS A 74 -4.03 -13.76 -1.30
C LYS A 74 -5.35 -12.95 -1.46
N CYS A 75 -5.39 -11.74 -0.90
CA CYS A 75 -6.54 -10.84 -1.02
C CYS A 75 -6.67 -10.21 -2.43
N GLY A 76 -7.81 -10.34 -3.09
CA GLY A 76 -8.06 -9.72 -4.40
C GLY A 76 -9.41 -9.01 -4.44
N GLY A 77 -9.43 -7.71 -4.71
CA GLY A 77 -10.67 -6.94 -4.77
C GLY A 77 -10.60 -5.74 -5.71
N GLU A 78 -11.75 -5.34 -6.22
CA GLU A 78 -11.91 -4.06 -6.92
C GLU A 78 -11.78 -2.88 -5.94
N LEU A 79 -11.14 -1.82 -6.41
CA LEU A 79 -11.02 -0.56 -5.66
C LEU A 79 -12.43 0.00 -5.41
N GLY A 80 -12.77 0.32 -4.16
CA GLY A 80 -13.94 1.17 -3.90
C GLY A 80 -14.66 1.00 -2.57
N THR A 81 -14.73 -0.19 -1.95
CA THR A 81 -15.47 -0.29 -0.67
C THR A 81 -15.22 -1.53 0.17
N VAL A 82 -14.99 -2.70 -0.43
CA VAL A 82 -14.84 -3.99 0.27
C VAL A 82 -13.76 -4.81 -0.42
N ILE A 83 -12.81 -5.33 0.35
CA ILE A 83 -11.71 -6.14 -0.16
C ILE A 83 -12.04 -7.59 0.09
N THR A 84 -12.30 -8.34 -0.97
CA THR A 84 -12.53 -9.78 -0.87
C THR A 84 -11.18 -10.51 -0.82
N CYS A 85 -11.06 -11.49 0.05
CA CYS A 85 -9.88 -12.31 0.18
C CYS A 85 -10.21 -13.78 -0.07
N ASN A 86 -9.42 -14.43 -0.93
CA ASN A 86 -9.58 -15.84 -1.25
C ASN A 86 -8.88 -16.72 -0.23
N HIS A 87 -9.52 -17.84 0.14
CA HIS A 87 -8.97 -18.81 1.06
C HIS A 87 -7.84 -19.64 0.41
N SER A 88 -6.71 -19.76 1.10
CA SER A 88 -5.70 -20.77 0.80
C SER A 88 -4.84 -21.06 2.05
N PRO A 89 -4.88 -22.27 2.66
CA PRO A 89 -5.97 -23.26 2.64
C PRO A 89 -6.57 -23.62 4.01
N ASP A 90 -6.20 -23.00 5.15
CA ASP A 90 -6.45 -23.68 6.45
C ASP A 90 -7.41 -23.03 7.46
N THR A 91 -7.78 -21.75 7.39
CA THR A 91 -8.91 -21.21 8.20
C THR A 91 -9.26 -19.80 7.75
N HIS A 92 -10.54 -19.40 7.84
CA HIS A 92 -10.95 -18.02 7.58
C HIS A 92 -11.12 -17.29 8.92
N PRO A 93 -10.70 -16.01 9.01
CA PRO A 93 -11.07 -15.17 10.14
C PRO A 93 -12.60 -14.99 10.16
N GLY A 94 -13.22 -15.25 11.31
CA GLY A 94 -14.68 -15.10 11.47
C GLY A 94 -15.12 -13.63 11.40
N ASN A 95 -16.43 -13.41 11.30
CA ASN A 95 -16.98 -12.05 11.34
C ASN A 95 -16.53 -11.31 12.60
N GLY A 96 -16.05 -10.07 12.43
CA GLY A 96 -15.53 -9.23 13.51
C GLY A 96 -14.04 -9.44 13.80
N ALA A 97 -13.41 -10.50 13.28
CA ALA A 97 -11.96 -10.60 13.31
C ALA A 97 -11.33 -9.47 12.49
N GLY A 98 -10.14 -9.04 12.86
CA GLY A 98 -9.54 -7.84 12.28
C GLY A 98 -8.06 -7.77 12.48
N GLY A 99 -7.50 -6.60 12.24
CA GLY A 99 -6.07 -6.40 12.36
C GLY A 99 -5.68 -4.98 12.04
N HIS A 100 -4.39 -4.70 12.18
CA HIS A 100 -3.84 -3.37 11.96
C HIS A 100 -2.52 -3.46 11.22
N GLY A 101 -2.12 -2.35 10.61
CA GLY A 101 -0.84 -2.24 9.92
C GLY A 101 -0.51 -0.79 9.56
N ASN A 102 0.74 -0.55 9.22
CA ASN A 102 1.24 0.75 8.77
C ASN A 102 1.67 0.68 7.31
N ILE A 103 1.25 1.67 6.53
CA ILE A 103 1.68 1.88 5.15
C ILE A 103 2.52 3.15 5.12
N GLU A 104 3.80 3.03 4.84
CA GLU A 104 4.72 4.16 4.69
C GLU A 104 5.01 4.41 3.21
N PHE A 105 4.90 5.65 2.76
CA PHE A 105 5.08 6.00 1.35
C PHE A 105 6.52 6.46 1.12
N ASP A 106 7.28 5.63 0.41
CA ASP A 106 8.68 5.89 0.09
C ASP A 106 8.81 7.04 -0.93
N CYS A 107 9.96 7.70 -0.89
CA CYS A 107 10.33 8.80 -1.77
C CYS A 107 11.08 8.30 -3.03
N SER A 108 11.49 7.04 -3.06
CA SER A 108 12.07 6.32 -4.19
C SER A 108 11.00 5.64 -5.06
N ASP A 109 11.39 4.99 -6.16
CA ASP A 109 10.49 4.41 -7.20
C ASP A 109 9.56 3.28 -6.70
N GLY A 110 9.48 3.02 -5.38
CA GLY A 110 8.50 2.14 -4.76
C GLY A 110 7.28 2.93 -4.25
N PRO A 111 6.03 2.48 -4.48
CA PRO A 111 4.86 3.26 -4.11
C PRO A 111 4.62 3.32 -2.58
N TYR A 112 5.00 2.30 -1.82
CA TYR A 112 4.89 2.20 -0.36
C TYR A 112 5.59 0.94 0.21
N THR A 113 5.89 0.98 1.50
CA THR A 113 6.33 -0.15 2.32
C THR A 113 5.31 -0.43 3.42
N CYS A 114 5.11 -1.72 3.74
CA CYS A 114 4.14 -2.16 4.73
C CYS A 114 4.84 -2.77 5.95
N TYR A 115 4.45 -2.29 7.13
CA TYR A 115 4.99 -2.73 8.41
C TYR A 115 3.87 -3.09 9.39
N ASP A 116 4.18 -3.95 10.36
CA ASP A 116 3.30 -4.29 11.49
C ASP A 116 1.91 -4.81 11.13
N PHE A 117 1.74 -5.36 9.92
CA PHE A 117 0.51 -6.03 9.52
C PHE A 117 0.28 -7.26 10.40
N SER A 118 -0.65 -7.18 11.33
CA SER A 118 -0.97 -8.27 12.25
C SER A 118 -2.47 -8.48 12.36
N TRP A 119 -2.86 -9.75 12.45
CA TRP A 119 -4.25 -10.14 12.70
C TRP A 119 -4.47 -10.26 14.20
N ASN A 120 -5.54 -9.66 14.68
CA ASN A 120 -6.09 -9.87 16.02
C ASN A 120 -7.17 -10.95 15.88
N THR A 121 -6.86 -12.15 16.38
CA THR A 121 -7.80 -13.28 16.48
C THR A 121 -8.76 -13.12 17.64
#